data_AF-A0A5S4V2F5-F1
#
_entry.id   AF-A0A5S4V2F5-F1
#
_cell.length_a   1.000
_cell.length_b   1.000
_cell.length_c   1.000
_cell.angle_alpha   90.00
_cell.angle_beta   90.00
_cell.angle_gamma   90.00
#
_symmetry.space_group_name_H-M   'P 1'
#
loop_
_entity.id
_entity.type
_entity.pdbx_description
1 polymer ?
#
loop_
_entity_poly.entity_id
_entity_poly.type
_entity_poly.pdbx_seq_one_letter_code
_entity_poly.pdbx_strand_id
1 'polypeptide(L)'
;MAVGSRRPERRGSTRQAAVREGMARRKRPRTLATHTRVRWRDVRAFGWSQFGWRPALEAHLRAEGRLNVRVTRDDLEDDDLKIVVVLADSRSVELGLLLRSTASELGMLLLQAMSESSRNEWAVPNLAAYATSSIHQANRETSRRNADFRGLIGELFADGFSWLISNGLVGPASENSGSGSEWAITTAGKLALVQGSAEHVQATRRLHVDLHPELEQTARVNFERGDYEIAVFAAMKAVEVALRSATGASSSTYGVDLAKGLRPGGPFEIGGDGTSAEIEAYPMLYRGALGAFKNPTSHRVVEFDDPVEAADIVHLADLLLRILDRERRRRGITEGV
;
A
#
# COMPACT_ATOMS: atom_id res chain seq x y z
N MET A 1 55.65 38.37 39.14
CA MET A 1 56.39 38.59 40.41
C MET A 1 55.55 39.49 41.31
N ALA A 2 55.59 39.24 42.63
CA ALA A 2 54.96 39.94 43.77
C ALA A 2 53.43 39.67 43.99
N VAL A 3 53.03 38.78 44.93
CA VAL A 3 52.90 38.91 46.42
C VAL A 3 51.57 39.61 46.78
N GLY A 4 50.62 39.09 47.57
CA GLY A 4 50.61 38.04 48.59
C GLY A 4 50.35 38.63 49.98
N SER A 5 49.12 38.48 50.52
CA SER A 5 48.77 38.44 51.95
C SER A 5 47.26 38.16 52.08
N ARG A 6 46.67 37.45 53.05
CA ARG A 6 47.04 36.50 54.11
C ARG A 6 45.73 35.75 54.46
N ARG A 7 45.77 34.45 54.75
CA ARG A 7 44.69 33.67 55.41
C ARG A 7 44.67 33.94 56.93
N PRO A 8 43.60 33.57 57.65
CA PRO A 8 43.64 32.30 58.39
C PRO A 8 42.34 31.45 58.36
N GLU A 9 42.54 30.15 58.61
CA GLU A 9 41.58 29.05 58.79
C GLU A 9 40.95 29.01 60.20
N ARG A 10 39.78 28.36 60.37
CA ARG A 10 39.67 26.98 60.95
C ARG A 10 38.24 26.51 61.32
N ARG A 11 37.97 25.23 60.95
CA ARG A 11 37.20 24.14 61.61
C ARG A 11 35.70 24.37 61.86
N GLY A 12 34.74 23.52 61.49
CA GLY A 12 34.71 22.06 61.23
C GLY A 12 33.78 21.40 62.25
N SER A 13 32.72 20.68 61.83
CA SER A 13 32.08 19.60 62.61
C SER A 13 30.85 19.00 61.89
N THR A 14 30.93 17.70 61.66
CA THR A 14 29.91 16.73 61.27
C THR A 14 28.97 16.38 62.43
N ARG A 15 27.66 16.29 62.18
CA ARG A 15 26.68 15.45 62.92
C ARG A 15 25.69 14.89 61.88
N GLN A 16 25.77 13.60 61.50
CA GLN A 16 25.15 12.43 62.16
C GLN A 16 23.69 12.71 62.58
N ALA A 17 22.70 12.20 61.86
CA ALA A 17 22.18 10.83 61.90
C ALA A 17 21.14 10.61 63.02
N ALA A 18 19.99 10.10 62.59
CA ALA A 18 18.91 9.46 63.37
C ALA A 18 17.97 10.35 64.20
N VAL A 19 16.82 10.68 63.60
CA VAL A 19 15.51 10.48 64.25
C VAL A 19 14.62 9.72 63.28
N ARG A 20 14.51 8.41 63.53
CA ARG A 20 13.39 7.57 63.10
C ARG A 20 12.18 7.98 63.94
N GLU A 21 11.03 8.17 63.30
CA GLU A 21 9.73 7.56 63.64
C GLU A 21 8.55 8.37 63.08
N GLY A 22 7.61 7.66 62.44
CA GLY A 22 6.24 8.13 62.27
C GLY A 22 5.91 8.91 61.01
N MET A 23 5.70 8.22 59.88
CA MET A 23 4.44 8.46 59.15
C MET A 23 4.06 7.30 58.24
N ALA A 24 2.84 6.83 58.50
CA ALA A 24 2.26 5.63 57.95
C ALA A 24 1.89 5.74 56.47
N ARG A 25 2.11 4.61 55.79
CA ARG A 25 1.42 4.10 54.60
C ARG A 25 0.18 4.89 54.14
N ARG A 26 0.27 5.51 52.96
CA ARG A 26 -0.83 5.55 51.98
C ARG A 26 -0.36 4.95 50.66
N LYS A 27 -0.58 3.64 50.51
CA LYS A 27 -0.50 2.94 49.22
C LYS A 27 -1.58 3.54 48.30
N ARG A 28 -1.21 4.24 47.23
CA ARG A 28 -2.09 4.41 46.07
C ARG A 28 -2.08 3.08 45.28
N PRO A 29 -3.23 2.53 44.89
CA PRO A 29 -3.25 1.30 44.11
C PRO A 29 -2.67 1.58 42.72
N ARG A 30 -1.62 0.84 42.34
CA ARG A 30 -1.26 0.66 40.93
C ARG A 30 -2.35 -0.21 40.32
N THR A 31 -3.34 0.40 39.67
CA THR A 31 -4.15 -0.32 38.69
C THR A 31 -3.26 -0.59 37.48
N LEU A 32 -2.70 -1.80 37.42
CA LEU A 32 -2.22 -2.35 36.15
C LEU A 32 -3.44 -2.39 35.22
N ALA A 33 -3.48 -1.52 34.21
CA ALA A 33 -4.33 -1.75 33.07
C ALA A 33 -3.83 -3.04 32.40
N THR A 34 -4.56 -4.13 32.60
CA THR A 34 -4.38 -5.39 31.90
C THR A 34 -4.43 -5.10 30.40
N HIS A 35 -3.26 -5.15 29.75
CA HIS A 35 -3.18 -5.12 28.29
C HIS A 35 -3.71 -6.45 27.78
N THR A 36 -5.00 -6.51 27.45
CA THR A 36 -5.56 -7.65 26.75
C THR A 36 -5.08 -7.58 25.31
N ARG A 37 -4.10 -8.42 24.99
CA ARG A 37 -3.48 -8.58 23.68
C ARG A 37 -4.54 -9.10 22.69
N VAL A 38 -4.91 -8.32 21.68
CA VAL A 38 -5.76 -8.79 20.57
C VAL A 38 -5.08 -10.00 19.95
N ARG A 39 -5.76 -11.15 19.96
CA ARG A 39 -5.21 -12.37 19.38
C ARG A 39 -5.47 -12.34 17.88
N TRP A 40 -4.41 -12.49 17.09
CA TRP A 40 -4.44 -12.59 15.63
C TRP A 40 -5.42 -13.64 15.05
N ARG A 41 -5.98 -14.51 15.87
CA ARG A 41 -7.01 -15.47 15.47
C ARG A 41 -8.38 -14.83 15.21
N ASP A 42 -8.71 -13.75 15.90
CA ASP A 42 -10.05 -13.13 15.81
C ASP A 42 -10.21 -12.29 14.52
N VAL A 43 -9.08 -11.90 13.90
CA VAL A 43 -9.03 -11.18 12.61
C VAL A 43 -9.28 -12.11 11.41
N ARG A 44 -9.09 -13.44 11.54
CA ARG A 44 -9.24 -14.38 10.42
C ARG A 44 -10.70 -14.68 10.03
N ALA A 45 -11.68 -14.29 10.85
CA ALA A 45 -13.08 -14.55 10.57
C ALA A 45 -13.66 -13.64 9.46
N PHE A 46 -12.97 -12.53 9.13
CA PHE A 46 -13.40 -11.61 8.08
C PHE A 46 -12.59 -11.87 6.80
N GLY A 47 -13.28 -12.35 5.76
CA GLY A 47 -12.70 -12.64 4.46
C GLY A 47 -11.96 -11.45 3.86
N TRP A 48 -10.78 -11.71 3.30
CA TRP A 48 -9.86 -10.72 2.76
C TRP A 48 -10.41 -10.14 1.45
N SER A 49 -11.35 -9.21 1.53
CA SER A 49 -11.67 -8.30 0.43
C SER A 49 -11.35 -6.88 0.87
N GLN A 50 -10.62 -6.14 0.03
CA GLN A 50 -10.06 -4.82 0.36
C GLN A 50 -11.09 -3.71 0.62
N PHE A 51 -12.38 -4.03 0.70
CA PHE A 51 -13.47 -3.05 0.78
C PHE A 51 -14.58 -3.35 1.81
N GLY A 52 -14.57 -4.51 2.49
CA GLY A 52 -15.72 -4.95 3.30
C GLY A 52 -15.59 -4.87 4.83
N TRP A 53 -14.38 -4.73 5.37
CA TRP A 53 -14.15 -4.90 6.81
C TRP A 53 -14.32 -3.63 7.64
N ARG A 54 -14.26 -2.44 7.04
CA ARG A 54 -14.29 -1.17 7.78
C ARG A 54 -15.56 -1.01 8.63
N PRO A 55 -16.78 -1.13 8.08
CA PRO A 55 -17.99 -0.94 8.87
C PRO A 55 -18.11 -1.97 10.02
N ALA A 56 -17.75 -3.23 9.76
CA ALA A 56 -17.83 -4.30 10.75
C ALA A 56 -16.75 -4.18 11.85
N LEU A 57 -15.52 -3.82 11.48
CA LEU A 57 -14.44 -3.59 12.42
C LEU A 57 -14.70 -2.33 13.26
N GLU A 58 -15.19 -1.26 12.65
CA GLU A 58 -15.60 -0.05 13.37
C GLU A 58 -16.71 -0.35 14.37
N ALA A 59 -17.76 -1.08 13.96
CA ALA A 59 -18.83 -1.51 14.85
C ALA A 59 -18.31 -2.36 16.03
N HIS A 60 -17.39 -3.28 15.76
CA HIS A 60 -16.77 -4.13 16.78
C HIS A 60 -15.88 -3.33 17.75
N LEU A 61 -14.99 -2.48 17.24
CA LEU A 61 -14.10 -1.66 18.06
C LEU A 61 -14.86 -0.59 18.86
N ARG A 62 -16.02 -0.12 18.36
CA ARG A 62 -16.97 0.72 19.11
C ARG A 62 -17.62 -0.05 20.26
N ALA A 63 -18.09 -1.27 20.01
CA ALA A 63 -18.68 -2.12 21.05
C ALA A 63 -17.69 -2.41 22.19
N GLU A 64 -16.39 -2.48 21.89
CA GLU A 64 -15.34 -2.64 22.90
C GLU A 64 -14.91 -1.32 23.58
N GLY A 65 -15.45 -0.17 23.17
CA GLY A 65 -15.04 1.15 23.69
C GLY A 65 -13.61 1.54 23.34
N ARG A 66 -13.05 0.97 22.25
CA ARG A 66 -11.65 1.11 21.85
C ARG A 66 -11.44 2.10 20.70
N LEU A 67 -12.52 2.51 20.04
CA LEU A 67 -12.52 3.62 19.10
C LEU A 67 -13.00 4.88 19.84
N ASN A 68 -12.11 5.87 19.98
CA ASN A 68 -12.39 7.15 20.64
C ASN A 68 -12.87 8.24 19.65
N VAL A 69 -13.53 7.84 18.55
CA VAL A 69 -14.10 8.78 17.58
C VAL A 69 -15.57 8.96 17.91
N ARG A 70 -15.92 10.18 18.32
CA ARG A 70 -17.25 10.50 18.85
C ARG A 70 -18.20 11.12 17.80
N VAL A 71 -17.72 11.44 16.60
CA VAL A 71 -18.56 11.79 15.44
C VAL A 71 -18.27 10.82 14.30
N THR A 72 -19.31 10.13 13.88
CA THR A 72 -19.32 9.26 12.70
C THR A 72 -19.79 10.05 11.48
N ARG A 73 -19.58 9.50 10.28
CA ARG A 73 -20.21 10.04 9.06
C ARG A 73 -21.73 10.17 9.21
N ASP A 74 -22.35 9.33 10.03
CA ASP A 74 -23.80 9.29 10.24
C ASP A 74 -24.30 10.36 11.23
N ASP A 75 -23.39 11.02 11.96
CA ASP A 75 -23.71 12.10 12.91
C ASP A 75 -23.62 13.50 12.28
N LEU A 76 -23.35 13.58 10.96
CA LEU A 76 -23.15 14.84 10.24
C LEU A 76 -24.43 15.30 9.54
N GLU A 77 -24.73 16.59 9.68
CA GLU A 77 -25.85 17.23 8.98
C GLU A 77 -25.47 17.61 7.54
N ASP A 78 -26.45 17.81 6.66
CA ASP A 78 -26.22 18.19 5.26
C ASP A 78 -25.38 19.49 5.12
N ASP A 79 -25.49 20.38 6.10
CA ASP A 79 -24.70 21.62 6.12
C ASP A 79 -23.27 21.38 6.61
N ASP A 80 -23.01 20.36 7.43
CA ASP A 80 -21.64 19.96 7.80
C ASP A 80 -20.87 19.47 6.57
N LEU A 81 -21.54 18.77 5.64
CA LEU A 81 -20.92 18.25 4.42
C LEU A 81 -20.43 19.36 3.48
N LYS A 82 -21.04 20.55 3.56
CA LYS A 82 -20.68 21.73 2.73
C LYS A 82 -19.54 22.56 3.33
N ILE A 83 -19.07 22.23 4.52
CA ILE A 83 -17.97 22.95 5.16
C ILE A 83 -16.74 22.89 4.25
N VAL A 84 -16.19 24.06 3.92
CA VAL A 84 -14.96 24.16 3.13
C VAL A 84 -13.76 23.89 4.03
N VAL A 85 -12.99 22.88 3.65
CA VAL A 85 -11.79 22.42 4.33
C VAL A 85 -10.57 22.82 3.52
N VAL A 86 -9.61 23.47 4.17
CA VAL A 86 -8.33 23.87 3.54
C VAL A 86 -7.28 22.80 3.78
N LEU A 87 -6.75 22.24 2.70
CA LEU A 87 -5.66 21.27 2.67
C LEU A 87 -4.35 22.01 2.39
N ALA A 88 -3.33 21.72 3.20
CA ALA A 88 -1.96 22.18 2.99
C ALA A 88 -1.84 23.69 2.65
N ASP A 89 -2.66 24.54 3.27
CA ASP A 89 -2.76 26.00 3.04
C ASP A 89 -3.11 26.52 1.63
N SER A 90 -3.29 25.64 0.64
CA SER A 90 -3.40 26.00 -0.77
C SER A 90 -4.72 25.60 -1.41
N ARG A 91 -5.25 24.43 -1.05
CA ARG A 91 -6.39 23.82 -1.74
C ARG A 91 -7.61 23.75 -0.85
N SER A 92 -8.76 24.16 -1.37
CA SER A 92 -10.04 24.14 -0.66
C SER A 92 -10.96 23.06 -1.24
N VAL A 93 -11.54 22.23 -0.38
CA VAL A 93 -12.47 21.15 -0.76
C VAL A 93 -13.62 21.07 0.24
N GLU A 94 -14.78 20.60 -0.18
CA GLU A 94 -15.89 20.34 0.74
C GLU A 94 -15.60 19.13 1.65
N LEU A 95 -16.00 19.20 2.91
CA LEU A 95 -15.88 18.10 3.87
C LEU A 95 -16.56 16.84 3.35
N GLY A 96 -17.71 16.97 2.71
CA GLY A 96 -18.44 15.86 2.10
C GLY A 96 -17.65 15.15 1.01
N LEU A 97 -16.78 15.84 0.27
CA LEU A 97 -15.88 15.20 -0.69
C LEU A 97 -14.85 14.33 0.03
N LEU A 98 -14.16 14.87 1.04
CA LEU A 98 -13.18 14.14 1.85
C LEU A 98 -13.82 12.90 2.52
N LEU A 99 -15.06 13.02 2.95
CA LEU A 99 -15.83 11.93 3.55
C LEU A 99 -16.38 10.93 2.55
N ARG A 100 -16.27 11.14 1.24
CA ARG A 100 -16.63 10.11 0.26
C ARG A 100 -15.40 9.54 -0.43
N SER A 101 -14.27 10.24 -0.34
CA SER A 101 -13.00 9.79 -0.89
C SER A 101 -12.49 8.52 -0.21
N THR A 102 -11.98 7.63 -1.05
CA THR A 102 -11.12 6.50 -0.70
C THR A 102 -9.76 7.01 -0.20
N ALA A 103 -8.98 6.13 0.44
CA ALA A 103 -7.62 6.49 0.89
C ALA A 103 -6.72 6.95 -0.28
N SER A 104 -6.93 6.42 -1.48
CA SER A 104 -6.17 6.81 -2.67
C SER A 104 -6.56 8.18 -3.21
N GLU A 105 -7.85 8.49 -3.24
CA GLU A 105 -8.34 9.81 -3.62
C GLU A 105 -7.92 10.86 -2.58
N LEU A 106 -8.02 10.54 -1.28
CA LEU A 106 -7.50 11.37 -0.20
C LEU A 106 -6.00 11.61 -0.35
N GLY A 107 -5.23 10.56 -0.66
CA GLY A 107 -3.80 10.66 -0.92
C GLY A 107 -3.50 11.62 -2.07
N MET A 108 -4.15 11.48 -3.22
CA MET A 108 -3.94 12.38 -4.35
C MET A 108 -4.37 13.81 -4.07
N LEU A 109 -5.49 14.03 -3.36
CA LEU A 109 -5.91 15.37 -2.93
C LEU A 109 -4.86 16.04 -2.03
N LEU A 110 -4.30 15.29 -1.08
CA LEU A 110 -3.21 15.78 -0.22
C LEU A 110 -1.94 16.07 -1.03
N LEU A 111 -1.56 15.19 -1.95
CA LEU A 111 -0.38 15.37 -2.80
C LEU A 111 -0.51 16.62 -3.67
N GLN A 112 -1.69 16.86 -4.23
CA GLN A 112 -1.98 18.03 -5.05
C GLN A 112 -1.93 19.31 -4.21
N ALA A 113 -2.56 19.30 -3.03
CA ALA A 113 -2.49 20.41 -2.10
C ALA A 113 -1.04 20.74 -1.67
N MET A 114 -0.25 19.70 -1.34
CA MET A 114 1.18 19.87 -1.01
C MET A 114 1.97 20.48 -2.17
N SER A 115 1.62 20.17 -3.42
CA SER A 115 2.31 20.70 -4.61
C SER A 115 1.92 22.14 -4.97
N GLU A 116 0.72 22.55 -4.62
CA GLU A 116 0.17 23.89 -4.88
C GLU A 116 0.56 24.90 -3.80
N SER A 117 1.04 24.42 -2.66
CA SER A 117 1.46 25.29 -1.57
C SER A 117 2.81 25.96 -1.83
N SER A 118 2.99 27.11 -1.19
CA SER A 118 4.28 27.80 -1.10
C SER A 118 5.34 27.05 -0.28
N ARG A 119 4.96 26.01 0.45
CA ARG A 119 5.87 25.18 1.27
C ARG A 119 6.32 23.94 0.51
N ASN A 120 7.62 23.64 0.62
CA ASN A 120 8.21 22.43 0.02
C ASN A 120 8.23 21.22 0.97
N GLU A 121 7.93 21.42 2.25
CA GLU A 121 8.10 20.43 3.31
C GLU A 121 6.92 20.44 4.28
N TRP A 122 6.53 19.25 4.73
CA TRP A 122 5.29 19.04 5.48
C TRP A 122 5.47 18.10 6.66
N ALA A 123 5.13 18.57 7.86
CA ALA A 123 4.80 17.68 8.95
C ALA A 123 3.31 17.27 8.85
N VAL A 124 3.02 15.97 8.99
CA VAL A 124 1.64 15.44 8.97
C VAL A 124 0.71 16.16 9.97
N PRO A 125 1.14 16.49 11.21
CA PRO A 125 0.31 17.27 12.12
C PRO A 125 -0.07 18.65 11.59
N ASN A 126 0.79 19.29 10.79
CA ASN A 126 0.52 20.60 10.21
C ASN A 126 -0.51 20.52 9.09
N LEU A 127 -0.45 19.47 8.26
CA LEU A 127 -1.47 19.20 7.23
C LEU A 127 -2.87 19.11 7.86
N ALA A 128 -3.02 18.32 8.93
CA ALA A 128 -4.29 18.16 9.63
C ALA A 128 -4.71 19.44 10.39
N ALA A 129 -3.75 20.24 10.88
CA ALA A 129 -4.02 21.47 11.61
C ALA A 129 -4.67 22.55 10.73
N TYR A 130 -4.27 22.68 9.46
CA TYR A 130 -4.91 23.60 8.52
C TYR A 130 -6.37 23.24 8.27
N ALA A 131 -6.64 21.97 7.99
CA ALA A 131 -8.00 21.46 7.80
C ALA A 131 -8.87 21.68 9.04
N THR A 132 -8.35 21.32 10.22
CA THR A 132 -9.03 21.53 11.50
C THR A 132 -9.33 23.02 11.75
N SER A 133 -8.39 23.92 11.43
CA SER A 133 -8.55 25.36 11.61
C SER A 133 -9.60 25.97 10.68
N SER A 134 -9.70 25.50 9.43
CA SER A 134 -10.74 25.96 8.50
C SER A 134 -12.15 25.57 8.96
N ILE A 135 -12.30 24.36 9.51
CA ILE A 135 -13.57 23.90 10.08
C ILE A 135 -13.94 24.73 11.31
N HIS A 136 -12.99 25.02 12.19
CA HIS A 136 -13.24 25.89 13.36
C HIS A 136 -13.68 27.31 12.98
N GLN A 137 -13.22 27.84 11.84
CA GLN A 137 -13.65 29.16 11.36
C GLN A 137 -15.06 29.12 10.76
N ALA A 138 -15.43 28.02 10.11
CA ALA A 138 -16.77 27.80 9.56
C ALA A 138 -17.81 27.50 10.66
N ASN A 139 -17.42 26.74 11.69
CA ASN A 139 -18.30 26.35 12.80
C ASN A 139 -18.17 27.30 14.00
N ARG A 140 -19.12 28.23 14.13
CA ARG A 140 -19.24 29.13 15.29
C ARG A 140 -19.84 28.47 16.54
N GLU A 141 -20.13 27.17 16.51
CA GLU A 141 -20.76 26.44 17.61
C GLU A 141 -19.78 25.66 18.51
N THR A 142 -20.24 25.45 19.75
CA THR A 142 -19.67 24.76 20.92
C THR A 142 -18.37 23.95 20.75
N SER A 143 -17.42 24.14 21.68
CA SER A 143 -16.09 23.48 21.75
C SER A 143 -16.07 21.95 21.62
N ARG A 144 -17.21 21.27 21.84
CA ARG A 144 -17.35 19.81 21.74
C ARG A 144 -17.41 19.31 20.30
N ARG A 145 -18.25 19.90 19.44
CA ARG A 145 -18.39 19.54 18.00
C ARG A 145 -17.05 19.71 17.27
N ASN A 146 -16.32 20.75 17.66
CA ASN A 146 -14.96 21.05 17.22
C ASN A 146 -13.92 19.96 17.56
N ALA A 147 -14.02 19.30 18.71
CA ALA A 147 -13.11 18.22 19.08
C ALA A 147 -13.34 16.97 18.23
N ASP A 148 -14.59 16.71 17.85
CA ASP A 148 -14.96 15.53 17.10
C ASP A 148 -14.55 15.64 15.62
N PHE A 149 -14.70 16.81 15.00
CA PHE A 149 -14.16 17.09 13.65
C PHE A 149 -12.64 16.91 13.58
N ARG A 150 -11.91 17.32 14.63
CA ARG A 150 -10.46 17.14 14.71
C ARG A 150 -10.07 15.66 14.67
N GLY A 151 -10.84 14.80 15.35
CA GLY A 151 -10.65 13.35 15.30
C GLY A 151 -10.86 12.79 13.90
N LEU A 152 -12.01 13.13 13.29
CA LEU A 152 -12.38 12.69 11.95
C LEU A 152 -11.36 13.11 10.87
N ILE A 153 -10.94 14.38 10.89
CA ILE A 153 -9.91 14.88 9.98
C ILE A 153 -8.57 14.18 10.19
N GLY A 154 -8.19 13.93 11.45
CA GLY A 154 -6.99 13.18 11.78
C GLY A 154 -6.97 11.80 11.13
N GLU A 155 -8.09 11.08 11.12
CA GLU A 155 -8.21 9.76 10.50
C GLU A 155 -8.16 9.80 8.97
N LEU A 156 -8.90 10.72 8.34
CA LEU A 156 -8.88 10.88 6.89
C LEU A 156 -7.48 11.23 6.38
N PHE A 157 -6.78 12.11 7.10
CA PHE A 157 -5.41 12.47 6.76
C PHE A 157 -4.45 11.31 7.01
N ALA A 158 -4.63 10.55 8.10
CA ALA A 158 -3.82 9.36 8.36
C ALA A 158 -3.98 8.32 7.24
N ASP A 159 -5.20 8.09 6.76
CA ASP A 159 -5.49 7.15 5.66
C ASP A 159 -4.84 7.60 4.35
N GLY A 160 -5.09 8.85 3.94
CA GLY A 160 -4.54 9.42 2.71
C GLY A 160 -3.01 9.49 2.73
N PHE A 161 -2.44 9.91 3.85
CA PHE A 161 -0.99 10.02 4.00
C PHE A 161 -0.32 8.65 4.09
N SER A 162 -0.95 7.68 4.76
CA SER A 162 -0.47 6.30 4.76
C SER A 162 -0.44 5.73 3.33
N TRP A 163 -1.43 6.07 2.50
CA TRP A 163 -1.42 5.70 1.09
C TRP A 163 -0.24 6.36 0.34
N LEU A 164 0.03 7.66 0.55
CA LEU A 164 1.18 8.33 -0.08
C LEU A 164 2.53 7.70 0.30
N ILE A 165 2.74 7.42 1.59
CA ILE A 165 3.95 6.73 2.08
C ILE A 165 4.03 5.34 1.45
N SER A 166 2.95 4.56 1.54
CA SER A 166 2.91 3.20 1.01
C SER A 166 3.27 3.20 -0.46
N ASN A 167 2.87 4.26 -1.20
CA ASN A 167 3.11 4.45 -2.63
C ASN A 167 4.46 5.08 -3.00
N GLY A 168 5.28 5.49 -2.02
CA GLY A 168 6.57 6.14 -2.26
C GLY A 168 6.45 7.54 -2.88
N LEU A 169 5.27 8.15 -2.82
CA LEU A 169 4.99 9.47 -3.41
C LEU A 169 5.49 10.62 -2.51
N VAL A 170 5.68 10.32 -1.22
CA VAL A 170 6.29 11.21 -0.24
C VAL A 170 7.44 10.49 0.47
N GLY A 171 8.46 11.23 0.85
CA GLY A 171 9.64 10.74 1.57
C GLY A 171 10.15 11.76 2.57
N PRO A 172 11.12 11.41 3.43
CA PRO A 172 11.70 12.35 4.37
C PRO A 172 12.33 13.54 3.64
N ALA A 173 12.09 14.74 4.15
CA ALA A 173 12.72 15.97 3.67
C ALA A 173 14.23 15.96 3.96
N SER A 174 15.02 16.58 3.08
CA SER A 174 16.48 16.62 3.20
C SER A 174 16.97 17.60 4.26
N GLU A 175 16.18 18.64 4.55
CA GLU A 175 16.47 19.63 5.57
C GLU A 175 15.47 19.46 6.71
N ASN A 176 15.95 19.31 7.94
CA ASN A 176 15.07 19.27 9.10
C ASN A 176 14.93 20.71 9.63
N SER A 177 13.74 21.29 9.53
CA SER A 177 13.44 22.62 10.09
C SER A 177 13.32 22.64 11.63
N GLY A 178 13.78 21.59 12.30
CA GLY A 178 13.93 21.53 13.76
C GLY A 178 12.70 21.07 14.56
N SER A 179 11.57 20.74 13.93
CA SER A 179 10.32 20.39 14.65
C SER A 179 9.80 18.94 14.49
N GLY A 180 10.40 18.11 13.63
CA GLY A 180 10.00 16.71 13.46
C GLY A 180 10.38 16.12 12.09
N SER A 181 9.88 14.91 11.80
CA SER A 181 10.03 14.24 10.50
C SER A 181 9.19 14.97 9.44
N GLU A 182 9.77 15.96 8.79
CA GLU A 182 9.18 16.64 7.64
C GLU A 182 9.23 15.73 6.41
N TRP A 183 8.19 15.82 5.59
CA TRP A 183 8.02 15.03 4.39
C TRP A 183 8.00 15.93 3.16
N ALA A 184 8.66 15.49 2.10
CA ALA A 184 8.70 16.15 0.81
C ALA A 184 8.12 15.23 -0.28
N ILE A 185 7.63 15.86 -1.35
CA ILE A 185 7.14 15.14 -2.55
C ILE A 185 8.35 14.52 -3.27
N THR A 186 8.35 13.21 -3.45
CA THR A 186 9.42 12.51 -4.16
C THR A 186 9.35 12.75 -5.66
N THR A 187 10.38 12.34 -6.40
CA THR A 187 10.31 12.31 -7.87
C THR A 187 9.11 11.51 -8.38
N ALA A 188 8.79 10.37 -7.75
CA ALA A 188 7.61 9.57 -8.08
C ALA A 188 6.30 10.33 -7.79
N GLY A 189 6.22 11.06 -6.66
CA GLY A 189 5.09 11.93 -6.36
C GLY A 189 4.89 13.04 -7.39
N LYS A 190 5.97 13.69 -7.83
CA LYS A 190 5.93 14.72 -8.88
C LYS A 190 5.42 14.16 -10.22
N LEU A 191 5.84 12.95 -10.59
CA LEU A 191 5.34 12.28 -11.79
C LEU A 191 3.86 11.92 -11.66
N ALA A 192 3.42 11.42 -10.50
CA ALA A 192 2.02 11.12 -10.23
C ALA A 192 1.13 12.38 -10.34
N LEU A 193 1.64 13.56 -9.96
CA LEU A 193 0.93 14.83 -10.11
C LEU A 193 0.70 15.24 -11.57
N VAL A 194 1.65 14.94 -12.46
CA VAL A 194 1.50 15.21 -13.90
C VAL A 194 0.43 14.31 -14.52
N GLN A 195 0.35 13.06 -14.07
CA GLN A 195 -0.60 12.05 -14.55
C GLN A 195 -2.02 12.27 -14.00
N GLY A 196 -2.14 12.82 -12.79
CA GLY A 196 -3.40 13.33 -12.25
C GLY A 196 -4.41 12.30 -11.74
N SER A 197 -4.09 11.00 -11.67
CA SER A 197 -5.03 9.99 -11.15
C SER A 197 -4.39 8.96 -10.21
N ALA A 198 -5.16 8.55 -9.20
CA ALA A 198 -4.74 7.52 -8.27
C ALA A 198 -4.78 6.13 -8.91
N GLU A 199 -5.65 5.95 -9.90
CA GLU A 199 -5.79 4.77 -10.74
C GLU A 199 -4.50 4.53 -11.53
N HIS A 200 -3.87 5.59 -12.04
CA HIS A 200 -2.58 5.50 -12.73
C HIS A 200 -1.48 5.02 -11.77
N VAL A 201 -1.38 5.59 -10.57
CA VAL A 201 -0.44 5.13 -9.53
C VAL A 201 -0.69 3.66 -9.16
N GLN A 202 -1.96 3.26 -9.02
CA GLN A 202 -2.33 1.88 -8.72
C GLN A 202 -2.02 0.93 -9.88
N ALA A 203 -2.21 1.34 -11.13
CA ALA A 203 -1.86 0.57 -12.31
C ALA A 203 -0.34 0.34 -12.41
N THR A 204 0.48 1.39 -12.18
CA THR A 204 1.95 1.28 -12.10
C THR A 204 2.42 0.32 -11.00
N ARG A 205 1.63 0.15 -9.93
CA ARG A 205 1.91 -0.82 -8.85
C ARG A 205 1.36 -2.20 -9.06
N ARG A 206 0.22 -2.35 -9.72
CA ARG A 206 -0.26 -3.66 -10.17
C ARG A 206 0.76 -4.33 -11.10
N LEU A 207 1.59 -3.51 -11.76
CA LEU A 207 2.78 -3.92 -12.50
C LEU A 207 4.02 -4.31 -11.67
N HIS A 208 4.02 -4.07 -10.35
CA HIS A 208 5.09 -4.44 -9.42
C HIS A 208 4.76 -5.75 -8.65
N VAL A 209 4.07 -6.70 -9.28
CA VAL A 209 4.00 -8.08 -8.79
C VAL A 209 5.37 -8.74 -9.02
N ASP A 210 5.88 -9.50 -8.04
CA ASP A 210 7.02 -10.42 -8.26
C ASP A 210 6.64 -11.31 -9.45
N LEU A 211 7.30 -11.16 -10.60
CA LEU A 211 7.02 -11.97 -11.76
C LEU A 211 7.63 -13.35 -11.56
N HIS A 212 7.16 -14.32 -12.34
CA HIS A 212 7.77 -15.63 -12.43
C HIS A 212 9.28 -15.46 -12.72
N PRO A 213 10.18 -16.21 -12.08
CA PRO A 213 11.64 -16.01 -12.22
C PRO A 213 12.14 -15.96 -13.68
N GLU A 214 11.53 -16.74 -14.58
CA GLU A 214 11.80 -16.72 -16.02
C GLU A 214 11.53 -15.37 -16.71
N LEU A 215 10.60 -14.58 -16.18
CA LEU A 215 10.19 -13.28 -16.71
C LEU A 215 11.00 -12.12 -16.14
N GLU A 216 11.54 -12.27 -14.94
CA GLU A 216 12.31 -11.24 -14.23
C GLU A 216 13.54 -10.79 -15.04
N GLN A 217 14.25 -11.72 -15.67
CA GLN A 217 15.48 -11.41 -16.41
C GLN A 217 15.25 -11.10 -17.89
N THR A 218 14.03 -11.24 -18.39
CA THR A 218 13.71 -11.10 -19.81
C THR A 218 12.61 -10.07 -20.05
N ALA A 219 11.36 -10.42 -19.76
CA ALA A 219 10.21 -9.57 -20.01
C ALA A 219 10.26 -8.26 -19.20
N ARG A 220 10.61 -8.32 -17.91
CA ARG A 220 10.67 -7.12 -17.05
C ARG A 220 11.68 -6.09 -17.58
N VAL A 221 12.89 -6.54 -17.91
CA VAL A 221 13.97 -5.64 -18.37
C VAL A 221 13.59 -4.90 -19.66
N ASN A 222 12.93 -5.58 -20.60
CA ASN A 222 12.48 -4.93 -21.84
C ASN A 222 11.28 -4.00 -21.59
N PHE A 223 10.36 -4.41 -20.71
CA PHE A 223 9.20 -3.60 -20.35
C PHE A 223 9.61 -2.27 -19.68
N GLU A 224 10.56 -2.31 -18.74
CA GLU A 224 11.10 -1.13 -18.06
C GLU A 224 11.83 -0.16 -19.01
N ARG A 225 12.33 -0.67 -20.14
CA ARG A 225 12.97 0.13 -21.20
C ARG A 225 11.98 0.75 -22.19
N GLY A 226 10.71 0.40 -22.11
CA GLY A 226 9.69 0.80 -23.09
C GLY A 226 9.65 -0.08 -24.35
N ASP A 227 10.43 -1.17 -24.38
CA ASP A 227 10.46 -2.13 -25.49
C ASP A 227 9.31 -3.14 -25.36
N TYR A 228 8.06 -2.65 -25.41
CA TYR A 228 6.86 -3.42 -25.06
C TYR A 228 6.63 -4.64 -25.94
N GLU A 229 6.88 -4.53 -27.25
CA GLU A 229 6.80 -5.67 -28.18
C GLU A 229 7.76 -6.79 -27.77
N ILE A 230 9.00 -6.43 -27.44
CA ILE A 230 10.04 -7.38 -27.02
C ILE A 230 9.67 -7.99 -25.67
N ALA A 231 9.13 -7.19 -24.75
CA ALA A 231 8.68 -7.67 -23.44
C ALA A 231 7.57 -8.73 -23.56
N VAL A 232 6.53 -8.43 -24.36
CA VAL A 232 5.42 -9.34 -24.64
C VAL A 232 5.90 -10.61 -25.32
N PHE A 233 6.73 -10.48 -26.36
CA PHE A 233 7.30 -11.63 -27.06
C PHE A 233 8.14 -12.51 -26.12
N ALA A 234 9.02 -11.91 -25.32
CA ALA A 234 9.86 -12.62 -24.36
C ALA A 234 9.00 -13.37 -23.32
N ALA A 235 7.95 -12.73 -22.79
CA ALA A 235 7.06 -13.34 -21.81
C ALA A 235 6.32 -14.55 -22.38
N MET A 236 5.74 -14.41 -23.56
CA MET A 236 5.02 -15.52 -24.20
C MET A 236 5.95 -16.64 -24.69
N LYS A 237 7.18 -16.30 -25.06
CA LYS A 237 8.22 -17.29 -25.36
C LYS A 237 8.58 -18.12 -24.12
N ALA A 238 8.66 -17.51 -22.94
CA ALA A 238 8.90 -18.23 -21.70
C ALA A 238 7.76 -19.25 -21.43
N VAL A 239 6.50 -18.86 -21.64
CA VAL A 239 5.34 -19.77 -21.56
C VAL A 239 5.50 -20.95 -22.52
N GLU A 240 5.89 -20.68 -23.77
CA GLU A 240 6.09 -21.72 -24.78
C GLU A 240 7.20 -22.71 -24.40
N VAL A 241 8.33 -22.21 -23.88
CA VAL A 241 9.46 -23.04 -23.43
C VAL A 241 9.04 -23.91 -22.25
N ALA A 242 8.40 -23.33 -21.24
CA ALA A 242 7.91 -24.06 -20.08
C ALA A 242 6.88 -25.13 -20.48
N LEU A 243 5.95 -24.78 -21.39
CA LEU A 243 4.95 -25.71 -21.92
C LEU A 243 5.58 -26.88 -22.69
N ARG A 244 6.58 -26.60 -23.53
CA ARG A 244 7.32 -27.64 -24.26
C ARG A 244 8.02 -28.60 -23.29
N SER A 245 8.68 -28.05 -22.27
CA SER A 245 9.31 -28.83 -21.20
C SER A 245 8.29 -29.71 -20.47
N ALA A 246 7.15 -29.14 -20.07
CA ALA A 246 6.10 -29.87 -19.36
C ALA A 246 5.49 -31.01 -20.19
N THR A 247 5.27 -30.79 -21.49
CA THR A 247 4.64 -31.76 -22.40
C THR A 247 5.61 -32.76 -23.02
N GLY A 248 6.92 -32.58 -22.85
CA GLY A 248 7.95 -33.39 -23.52
C GLY A 248 7.89 -33.29 -25.04
N ALA A 249 7.34 -32.20 -25.58
CA ALA A 249 7.15 -32.03 -27.02
C ALA A 249 8.49 -31.78 -27.75
N SER A 250 8.56 -32.20 -29.02
CA SER A 250 9.75 -31.98 -29.85
C SER A 250 10.05 -30.50 -30.10
N SER A 251 11.30 -30.19 -30.43
CA SER A 251 11.70 -28.84 -30.86
C SER A 251 10.99 -28.36 -32.13
N SER A 252 10.50 -29.28 -32.96
CA SER A 252 9.70 -28.98 -34.15
C SER A 252 8.24 -28.61 -33.85
N THR A 253 7.78 -28.78 -32.60
CA THR A 253 6.44 -28.37 -32.16
C THR A 253 6.52 -26.97 -31.53
N TYR A 254 5.73 -26.03 -32.07
CA TYR A 254 5.74 -24.62 -31.65
C TYR A 254 4.34 -23.99 -31.69
N GLY A 255 4.20 -22.87 -30.98
CA GLY A 255 2.98 -22.07 -30.94
C GLY A 255 1.76 -22.86 -30.47
N VAL A 256 0.64 -22.67 -31.19
CA VAL A 256 -0.67 -23.27 -30.84
C VAL A 256 -0.67 -24.80 -30.82
N ASP A 257 0.26 -25.45 -31.54
CA ASP A 257 0.33 -26.91 -31.59
C ASP A 257 0.89 -27.51 -30.30
N LEU A 258 1.69 -26.77 -29.53
CA LEU A 258 2.18 -27.22 -28.22
C LEU A 258 1.05 -27.39 -27.21
N ALA A 259 0.02 -26.52 -27.28
CA ALA A 259 -1.13 -26.60 -26.38
C ALA A 259 -1.92 -27.91 -26.52
N LYS A 260 -1.77 -28.65 -27.64
CA LYS A 260 -2.36 -29.99 -27.80
C LYS A 260 -1.83 -31.00 -26.79
N GLY A 261 -0.63 -30.77 -26.24
CA GLY A 261 -0.07 -31.59 -25.17
C GLY A 261 -0.83 -31.50 -23.84
N LEU A 262 -1.65 -30.45 -23.66
CA LEU A 262 -2.47 -30.23 -22.47
C LEU A 262 -3.88 -30.83 -22.57
N ARG A 263 -4.25 -31.45 -23.69
CA ARG A 263 -5.57 -32.05 -23.87
C ARG A 263 -5.85 -33.11 -22.79
N PRO A 264 -7.12 -33.40 -22.47
CA PRO A 264 -7.46 -34.53 -21.60
C PRO A 264 -6.78 -35.83 -22.07
N GLY A 265 -6.13 -36.54 -21.15
CA GLY A 265 -5.33 -37.74 -21.44
C GLY A 265 -4.02 -37.47 -22.22
N GLY A 266 -3.64 -36.21 -22.38
CA GLY A 266 -2.40 -35.78 -23.01
C GLY A 266 -1.17 -35.96 -22.12
N PRO A 267 0.05 -35.72 -22.66
CA PRO A 267 1.30 -35.88 -21.91
C PRO A 267 1.37 -34.99 -20.66
N PHE A 268 0.69 -33.84 -20.65
CA PHE A 268 0.66 -32.93 -19.49
C PHE A 268 -0.72 -32.31 -19.29
N GLU A 269 -1.68 -33.10 -18.79
CA GLU A 269 -3.00 -32.60 -18.41
C GLU A 269 -2.94 -31.64 -17.21
N ILE A 270 -3.76 -30.60 -17.16
CA ILE A 270 -3.84 -29.66 -16.03
C ILE A 270 -5.20 -29.82 -15.34
N GLY A 271 -5.20 -29.89 -14.01
CA GLY A 271 -6.45 -29.92 -13.25
C GLY A 271 -7.20 -31.26 -13.32
N GLY A 272 -6.48 -32.38 -13.28
CA GLY A 272 -7.06 -33.74 -13.36
C GLY A 272 -8.06 -34.12 -12.25
N ASP A 273 -8.28 -33.24 -11.27
CA ASP A 273 -9.33 -33.33 -10.25
C ASP A 273 -10.63 -32.59 -10.62
N GLY A 274 -10.63 -31.84 -11.72
CA GLY A 274 -11.77 -31.06 -12.21
C GLY A 274 -12.71 -31.83 -13.14
N THR A 275 -13.77 -31.15 -13.55
CA THR A 275 -14.70 -31.63 -14.59
C THR A 275 -14.02 -31.68 -15.96
N SER A 276 -14.57 -32.47 -16.88
CA SER A 276 -14.06 -32.55 -18.26
C SER A 276 -13.99 -31.18 -18.93
N ALA A 277 -14.98 -30.31 -18.68
CA ALA A 277 -15.00 -28.95 -19.22
C ALA A 277 -13.89 -28.06 -18.64
N GLU A 278 -13.56 -28.20 -17.35
CA GLU A 278 -12.46 -27.46 -16.72
C GLU A 278 -11.10 -27.91 -17.25
N ILE A 279 -10.91 -29.22 -17.44
CA ILE A 279 -9.69 -29.78 -18.03
C ILE A 279 -9.52 -29.30 -19.48
N GLU A 280 -10.61 -29.30 -20.28
CA GLU A 280 -10.60 -28.82 -21.67
C GLU A 280 -10.36 -27.31 -21.78
N ALA A 281 -10.66 -26.51 -20.75
CA ALA A 281 -10.45 -25.07 -20.79
C ALA A 281 -8.96 -24.68 -20.83
N TYR A 282 -8.08 -25.45 -20.18
CA TYR A 282 -6.64 -25.16 -20.15
C TYR A 282 -5.98 -25.17 -21.54
N PRO A 283 -6.05 -26.22 -22.36
CA PRO A 283 -5.47 -26.19 -23.71
C PRO A 283 -6.04 -25.04 -24.55
N MET A 284 -7.32 -24.67 -24.37
CA MET A 284 -7.93 -23.52 -25.05
C MET A 284 -7.33 -22.19 -24.60
N LEU A 285 -7.09 -22.02 -23.30
CA LEU A 285 -6.47 -20.83 -22.73
C LEU A 285 -5.04 -20.64 -23.24
N TYR A 286 -4.19 -21.67 -23.15
CA TYR A 286 -2.80 -21.59 -23.65
C TYR A 286 -2.76 -21.37 -25.16
N ARG A 287 -3.65 -22.05 -25.91
CA ARG A 287 -3.76 -21.87 -27.36
C ARG A 287 -4.18 -20.44 -27.71
N GLY A 288 -5.16 -19.89 -27.00
CA GLY A 288 -5.63 -18.53 -27.18
C GLY A 288 -4.53 -17.52 -26.90
N ALA A 289 -3.83 -17.65 -25.77
CA ALA A 289 -2.76 -16.74 -25.39
C ALA A 289 -1.58 -16.78 -26.38
N LEU A 290 -1.07 -17.97 -26.72
CA LEU A 290 0.02 -18.12 -27.71
C LEU A 290 -0.40 -17.61 -29.09
N GLY A 291 -1.63 -17.93 -29.52
CA GLY A 291 -2.17 -17.50 -30.80
C GLY A 291 -2.37 -15.99 -30.91
N ALA A 292 -2.84 -15.35 -29.84
CA ALA A 292 -3.15 -13.93 -29.83
C ALA A 292 -1.91 -13.05 -29.64
N PHE A 293 -0.98 -13.42 -28.75
CA PHE A 293 0.06 -12.50 -28.28
C PHE A 293 1.48 -12.88 -28.71
N LYS A 294 1.75 -14.16 -29.00
CA LYS A 294 3.08 -14.63 -29.44
C LYS A 294 3.19 -14.73 -30.96
N ASN A 295 2.19 -15.32 -31.61
CA ASN A 295 2.27 -15.59 -33.04
C ASN A 295 2.35 -14.31 -33.89
N PRO A 296 1.58 -13.24 -33.62
CA PRO A 296 1.70 -12.00 -34.37
C PRO A 296 3.10 -11.37 -34.25
N THR A 297 3.61 -11.24 -33.03
CA THR A 297 4.96 -10.70 -32.74
C THR A 297 6.10 -11.57 -33.29
N SER A 298 5.82 -12.83 -33.65
CA SER A 298 6.80 -13.72 -34.30
C SER A 298 6.91 -13.53 -35.82
N HIS A 299 5.91 -12.94 -36.47
CA HIS A 299 5.79 -12.92 -37.93
C HIS A 299 5.64 -11.53 -38.54
N ARG A 300 5.31 -10.52 -37.72
CA ARG A 300 5.17 -9.13 -38.11
C ARG A 300 5.53 -8.23 -36.93
N VAL A 301 5.88 -6.98 -37.23
CA VAL A 301 5.99 -5.94 -36.21
C VAL A 301 4.60 -5.68 -35.64
N VAL A 302 4.48 -5.69 -34.32
CA VAL A 302 3.27 -5.34 -33.58
C VAL A 302 3.60 -4.16 -32.68
N GLU A 303 2.98 -3.01 -32.98
CA GLU A 303 3.09 -1.82 -32.14
C GLU A 303 2.17 -1.96 -30.93
N PHE A 304 2.74 -1.76 -29.74
CA PHE A 304 2.00 -1.69 -28.47
C PHE A 304 2.00 -0.24 -28.01
N ASP A 305 1.00 0.53 -28.47
CA ASP A 305 0.84 1.94 -28.13
C ASP A 305 0.31 2.15 -26.69
N ASP A 306 -0.28 1.12 -26.10
CA ASP A 306 -0.72 1.10 -24.70
C ASP A 306 0.22 0.22 -23.83
N PRO A 307 1.06 0.85 -22.99
CA PRO A 307 1.89 0.12 -22.03
C PRO A 307 1.10 -0.74 -21.05
N VAL A 308 -0.17 -0.38 -20.74
CA VAL A 308 -1.03 -1.13 -19.84
C VAL A 308 -1.48 -2.45 -20.48
N GLU A 309 -1.75 -2.46 -21.78
CA GLU A 309 -2.05 -3.69 -22.51
C GLU A 309 -0.85 -4.64 -22.49
N ALA A 310 0.35 -4.14 -22.81
CA ALA A 310 1.57 -4.95 -22.79
C ALA A 310 1.84 -5.53 -21.39
N ALA A 311 1.59 -4.73 -20.35
CA ALA A 311 1.66 -5.11 -18.94
C ALA A 311 0.71 -6.27 -18.61
N ASP A 312 -0.55 -6.17 -19.01
CA ASP A 312 -1.57 -7.18 -18.76
C ASP A 312 -1.24 -8.50 -19.49
N ILE A 313 -0.66 -8.44 -20.69
CA ILE A 313 -0.18 -9.61 -21.41
C ILE A 313 1.01 -10.27 -20.69
N VAL A 314 1.94 -9.49 -20.14
CA VAL A 314 3.03 -10.02 -19.31
C VAL A 314 2.49 -10.69 -18.05
N HIS A 315 1.47 -10.11 -17.40
CA HIS A 315 0.80 -10.75 -16.26
C HIS A 315 0.03 -12.01 -16.63
N LEU A 316 -0.57 -12.06 -17.82
CA LEU A 316 -1.17 -13.29 -18.34
C LEU A 316 -0.11 -14.39 -18.50
N ALA A 317 1.05 -14.07 -19.07
CA ALA A 317 2.16 -15.01 -19.19
C ALA A 317 2.66 -15.50 -17.82
N ASP A 318 2.80 -14.59 -16.84
CA ASP A 318 3.13 -14.94 -15.45
C ASP A 318 2.14 -15.96 -14.86
N LEU A 319 0.84 -15.68 -14.99
CA LEU A 319 -0.21 -16.57 -14.50
C LEU A 319 -0.12 -17.97 -15.15
N LEU A 320 0.11 -18.03 -16.46
CA LEU A 320 0.24 -19.29 -17.19
C LEU A 320 1.47 -20.11 -16.74
N LEU A 321 2.60 -19.47 -16.48
CA LEU A 321 3.78 -20.15 -15.92
C LEU A 321 3.49 -20.73 -14.54
N ARG A 322 2.86 -19.93 -13.66
CA ARG A 322 2.50 -20.37 -12.30
C ARG A 322 1.47 -21.49 -12.28
N ILE A 323 0.59 -21.58 -13.29
CA ILE A 323 -0.32 -22.72 -13.48
C ILE A 323 0.48 -23.99 -13.82
N LEU A 324 1.45 -23.91 -14.76
CA LEU A 324 2.31 -25.06 -15.09
C LEU A 324 3.09 -25.54 -13.86
N ASP A 325 3.70 -24.63 -13.10
CA ASP A 325 4.44 -24.98 -11.89
C ASP A 325 3.59 -25.61 -10.81
N ARG A 326 2.35 -25.15 -10.67
CA ARG A 326 1.40 -25.75 -9.73
C ARG A 326 1.09 -27.19 -10.15
N GLU A 327 0.89 -27.43 -11.43
CA GLU A 327 0.61 -28.76 -11.96
C GLU A 327 1.83 -29.69 -11.87
N ARG A 328 3.04 -29.18 -12.17
CA ARG A 328 4.30 -29.91 -11.98
C ARG A 328 4.47 -30.37 -10.54
N ARG A 329 4.22 -29.46 -9.58
CA ARG A 329 4.27 -29.78 -8.14
C ARG A 329 3.22 -30.82 -7.74
N ARG A 330 1.99 -30.72 -8.26
CA ARG A 330 0.95 -31.74 -8.04
C ARG A 330 1.38 -33.13 -8.52
N ARG A 331 2.08 -33.18 -9.66
CA ARG A 331 2.60 -34.42 -10.27
C ARG A 331 3.90 -34.92 -9.66
N GLY A 332 4.49 -34.20 -8.70
CA GLY A 332 5.79 -34.54 -8.12
C GLY A 332 6.97 -34.36 -9.09
N ILE A 333 6.80 -33.57 -10.15
CA ILE A 333 7.86 -33.24 -11.12
C ILE A 333 8.62 -32.04 -10.56
N THR A 334 9.79 -32.28 -9.96
CA THR A 334 10.77 -31.22 -9.66
C THR A 334 11.64 -30.96 -10.87
N GLU A 335 11.81 -29.69 -11.25
CA GLU A 335 12.75 -29.30 -12.30
C GLU A 335 14.16 -29.74 -11.91
N GLY A 336 14.79 -30.57 -12.75
CA GLY A 336 16.23 -30.80 -12.68
C GLY A 336 16.91 -29.51 -13.09
N VAL A 337 17.60 -28.89 -12.13
CA VAL A 337 18.50 -27.74 -12.35
C VAL A 337 19.57 -28.08 -13.38
#